data_AF-A0A662TR08-F1
#
_entry.id   AF-A0A662TR08-F1
#
_cell.length_a   1.000
_cell.length_b   1.000
_cell.length_c   1.000
_cell.angle_alpha   90.00
_cell.angle_beta   90.00
_cell.angle_gamma   90.00
#
_symmetry.space_group_name_H-M   'P 1'
#
loop_
_entity.id
_entity.type
_entity.pdbx_description
1 polymer ?
#
loop_
_entity_poly.entity_id
_entity_poly.type
_entity_poly.pdbx_seq_one_letter_code
_entity_poly.pdbx_strand_id
1 'polypeptide(L)'
;MAFTRYLVRRIINSIIVVFAIIVLNFIVFRIIPGDPVSIILDPTMSQYKKLLLRHLFGLDRPLHEQFVLYLYNMLRGEWGFSF
;
A
#
# COMPACT_ATOMS: atom_id res chain seq x y z
N MET A 1 5.37 -29.12 -24.53
CA MET A 1 6.40 -28.54 -23.64
C MET A 1 6.65 -27.04 -23.88
N ALA A 2 6.67 -26.55 -25.14
CA ALA A 2 6.87 -25.12 -25.42
C ALA A 2 5.75 -24.20 -24.87
N PHE A 3 4.48 -24.65 -24.93
CA PHE A 3 3.32 -23.89 -24.44
C PHE A 3 3.35 -23.67 -22.92
N THR A 4 3.68 -24.69 -22.13
CA THR A 4 3.82 -24.59 -20.67
C THR A 4 4.94 -23.62 -20.28
N ARG A 5 6.10 -23.69 -20.96
CA ARG A 5 7.21 -22.75 -20.73
C ARG A 5 6.82 -21.30 -21.08
N TYR A 6 6.07 -21.11 -22.17
CA TYR A 6 5.54 -19.79 -22.54
C TYR A 6 4.56 -19.25 -21.48
N LEU A 7 3.61 -20.08 -21.02
CA LEU A 7 2.64 -19.69 -20.00
C LEU A 7 3.31 -19.33 -18.68
N VAL A 8 4.24 -20.15 -18.19
CA VAL A 8 4.97 -19.88 -16.94
C VAL A 8 5.73 -18.55 -17.06
N ARG A 9 6.45 -18.32 -18.16
CA ARG A 9 7.17 -17.07 -18.39
C ARG A 9 6.23 -15.87 -18.45
N ARG A 10 5.05 -16.03 -19.06
CA ARG A 10 4.04 -14.96 -19.14
C ARG A 10 3.45 -14.64 -17.76
N ILE A 11 3.13 -15.65 -16.95
CA ILE A 11 2.62 -15.48 -15.58
C ILE A 11 3.67 -14.79 -14.70
N ILE A 12 4.93 -15.22 -14.77
CA ILE A 12 6.03 -14.59 -14.01
C ILE A 12 6.16 -13.12 -14.41
N ASN A 13 6.18 -12.82 -15.70
CA ASN A 13 6.25 -11.44 -16.18
C ASN A 13 5.06 -10.60 -15.67
N SER A 14 3.85 -11.13 -15.73
CA SER A 14 2.65 -10.45 -15.21
C SER A 14 2.75 -10.19 -13.70
N ILE A 15 3.20 -11.17 -12.92
CA ILE A 15 3.40 -11.01 -11.47
C ILE A 15 4.45 -9.92 -11.19
N ILE A 16 5.55 -9.88 -11.95
CA ILE A 16 6.58 -8.84 -11.81
C ILE A 16 5.99 -7.45 -12.08
N VAL A 17 5.20 -7.29 -13.15
CA VAL A 17 4.57 -6.00 -13.47
C VAL A 17 3.61 -5.58 -12.36
N VAL A 18 2.75 -6.49 -11.91
CA VAL A 18 1.79 -6.22 -10.81
C VAL A 18 2.55 -5.85 -9.54
N PHE A 19 3.59 -6.60 -9.18
CA PHE A 19 4.43 -6.31 -8.02
C PHE A 19 5.10 -4.95 -8.11
N ALA A 20 5.61 -4.58 -9.29
CA ALA A 20 6.18 -3.25 -9.50
C ALA A 20 5.15 -2.13 -9.28
N ILE A 21 3.91 -2.30 -9.75
CA ILE A 21 2.81 -1.34 -9.54
C ILE A 21 2.46 -1.22 -8.05
N ILE A 22 2.43 -2.33 -7.31
CA ILE A 22 2.17 -2.36 -5.85
C ILE A 22 3.25 -1.57 -5.11
N VAL A 23 4.52 -1.84 -5.42
CA VAL A 23 5.66 -1.14 -4.81
C VAL A 23 5.64 0.34 -5.18
N LEU A 24 5.34 0.69 -6.43
CA LEU A 24 5.22 2.08 -6.86
C LEU A 24 4.11 2.80 -6.11
N ASN A 25 2.91 2.20 -5.99
CA ASN A 25 1.82 2.79 -5.20
C ASN A 25 2.26 3.05 -3.76
N PHE A 26 2.87 2.04 -3.13
CA PHE A 26 3.38 2.15 -1.77
C PHE A 26 4.36 3.32 -1.61
N ILE A 27 5.24 3.55 -2.59
CA ILE A 27 6.25 4.62 -2.55
C ILE A 27 5.61 5.99 -2.83
N VAL A 28 4.73 6.10 -3.83
CA VAL A 28 4.12 7.37 -4.27
C VAL A 28 3.45 8.09 -3.10
N PHE A 29 2.66 7.38 -2.28
CA PHE A 29 1.99 7.97 -1.12
C PHE A 29 2.92 8.42 0.01
N ARG A 30 4.20 8.02 -0.01
CA ARG A 30 5.22 8.45 0.98
C ARG A 30 6.15 9.53 0.46
N ILE A 31 6.25 9.69 -0.85
CA ILE A 31 7.04 10.75 -1.47
C ILE A 31 6.25 12.06 -1.53
N ILE A 32 4.91 12.00 -1.61
CA ILE A 32 4.07 13.19 -1.59
C ILE A 32 4.34 13.96 -0.27
N PRO A 33 4.78 15.23 -0.34
CA PRO A 33 5.05 16.03 0.84
C PRO A 33 3.73 16.32 1.57
N GLY A 34 3.58 15.76 2.76
CA GLY A 34 2.38 15.79 3.59
C GLY A 34 2.23 14.46 4.34
N ASP A 35 1.63 14.47 5.54
CA ASP A 35 1.25 13.21 6.19
C ASP A 35 0.14 12.58 5.32
N PRO A 36 0.23 11.32 4.87
CA PRO A 36 -0.88 10.68 4.13
C PRO A 36 -2.20 10.76 4.91
N VAL A 37 -2.13 10.85 6.24
CA VAL A 37 -3.27 11.11 7.12
C VAL A 37 -3.79 12.54 7.02
N SER A 38 -2.93 13.53 6.74
CA SER A 38 -3.30 14.94 6.57
C SER A 38 -3.95 15.28 5.23
N ILE A 39 -3.78 14.43 4.21
CA ILE A 39 -4.43 14.60 2.90
C ILE A 39 -5.88 14.09 2.95
N ILE A 40 -6.13 13.08 3.78
CA ILE A 40 -7.46 12.44 3.93
C ILE A 40 -8.29 13.14 5.02
N LEU A 41 -7.65 13.74 6.03
CA LEU A 41 -8.35 14.33 7.15
C LEU A 41 -8.58 15.81 6.98
N ASP A 42 -9.86 16.17 6.99
CA ASP A 42 -10.39 17.51 7.19
C ASP A 42 -9.48 18.32 8.15
N PRO A 43 -9.02 19.53 7.76
CA PRO A 43 -8.14 20.34 8.61
C PRO A 43 -8.70 20.62 10.01
N THR A 44 -10.00 20.42 10.22
CA THR A 44 -10.68 20.53 11.53
C THR A 44 -10.52 19.33 12.46
N MET A 45 -9.93 18.21 12.01
CA MET A 45 -9.73 17.02 12.86
C MET A 45 -8.74 17.29 14.01
N SER A 46 -9.18 16.98 15.23
CA SER A 46 -8.36 17.02 16.45
C SER A 46 -7.06 16.21 16.29
N GLN A 47 -5.97 16.74 16.83
CA GLN A 47 -4.63 16.12 16.81
C GLN A 47 -4.63 14.70 17.41
N TYR A 48 -5.49 14.45 18.41
CA TYR A 48 -5.67 13.11 18.98
C TYR A 48 -6.20 12.09 17.95
N LYS A 49 -7.19 12.49 17.14
CA LYS A 49 -7.74 11.62 16.09
C LYS A 49 -6.72 11.32 14.99
N LYS A 50 -5.85 12.30 14.65
CA LYS A 50 -4.76 12.11 13.68
C LYS A 50 -3.76 11.05 14.16
N LEU A 51 -3.34 11.11 15.43
CA LEU A 51 -2.42 10.12 16.02
C LEU A 51 -3.06 8.73 16.11
N LEU A 52 -4.33 8.65 16.49
CA LEU A 52 -5.06 7.39 16.52
C LEU A 52 -5.13 6.75 15.12
N LEU A 53 -5.47 7.52 14.10
CA LEU A 53 -5.51 7.02 12.72
C LEU A 53 -4.13 6.62 12.22
N ARG A 54 -3.09 7.39 12.54
CA ARG A 54 -1.70 7.03 12.20
C ARG A 54 -1.33 5.66 12.76
N HIS A 55 -1.70 5.39 14.01
CA HIS A 55 -1.47 4.10 14.65
C HIS A 55 -2.33 2.97 14.03
N LEU A 56 -3.60 3.24 13.75
CA LEU A 56 -4.51 2.27 13.11
C LEU A 56 -4.05 1.88 11.70
N PHE A 57 -3.51 2.82 10.93
CA PHE A 57 -2.92 2.55 9.62
C PHE A 57 -1.49 2.01 9.68
N GLY A 58 -0.92 1.83 10.88
CA GLY A 58 0.44 1.33 11.08
C GLY A 58 1.54 2.28 10.59
N LEU A 59 1.22 3.57 10.37
CA LEU A 59 2.13 4.59 9.85
C LEU A 59 3.19 5.04 10.88
N ASP A 60 3.08 4.54 12.11
CA ASP A 60 4.05 4.61 13.19
C ASP A 60 5.11 3.49 13.15
N ARG A 61 4.91 2.45 12.34
CA ARG A 61 5.81 1.29 12.24
C ARG A 61 6.97 1.52 11.27
N PRO A 62 8.05 0.71 11.33
CA PRO A 62 9.09 0.71 10.31
C PRO A 62 8.55 0.46 8.89
N LEU A 63 9.20 1.02 7.86
CA LEU A 63 8.71 0.93 6.46
C LEU A 63 8.50 -0.50 5.96
N HIS A 64 9.34 -1.45 6.37
CA HIS A 64 9.18 -2.85 5.97
C HIS A 64 7.92 -3.48 6.59
N GLU A 65 7.59 -3.17 7.86
CA GLU A 65 6.35 -3.60 8.48
C GLU A 65 5.13 -2.97 7.80
N GLN A 66 5.20 -1.68 7.46
CA GLN A 66 4.14 -1.01 6.71
C GLN A 66 3.90 -1.66 5.35
N PHE A 67 4.97 -2.11 4.67
CA PHE A 67 4.88 -2.80 3.39
C PHE A 67 4.22 -4.17 3.52
N VAL A 68 4.61 -4.94 4.54
CA VAL A 68 4.01 -6.24 4.82
C VAL A 68 2.53 -6.11 5.16
N LEU A 69 2.17 -5.13 6.01
CA LEU A 69 0.79 -4.84 6.37
C LEU A 69 -0.03 -4.42 5.14
N TYR A 70 0.52 -3.54 4.30
CA TYR A 70 -0.11 -3.10 3.05
C TYR A 70 -0.35 -4.28 2.10
N LEU A 71 0.66 -5.12 1.88
CA LEU A 71 0.54 -6.29 1.02
C LEU A 71 -0.49 -7.30 1.55
N TYR A 72 -0.48 -7.55 2.86
CA TYR A 72 -1.42 -8.45 3.52
C TYR A 72 -2.88 -7.99 3.38
N ASN A 73 -3.14 -6.70 3.66
CA ASN A 73 -4.47 -6.12 3.51
C ASN A 73 -4.92 -6.15 2.04
N MET A 74 -4.02 -5.84 1.10
CA MET A 74 -4.33 -5.86 -0.33
C MET A 74 -4.70 -7.27 -0.84
N LEU A 75 -3.97 -8.30 -0.39
CA LEU A 75 -4.26 -9.70 -0.71
C LEU A 75 -5.59 -10.19 -0.10
N ARG A 76 -6.06 -9.57 1.00
CA ARG A 76 -7.37 -9.82 1.60
C ARG A 76 -8.52 -9.05 0.94
N GLY A 77 -8.23 -8.19 -0.02
CA GLY A 77 -9.23 -7.29 -0.62
C GLY A 77 -9.51 -6.03 0.23
N GLU A 78 -8.76 -5.82 1.30
CA GLU A 78 -8.86 -4.64 2.17
C GLU A 78 -7.92 -3.56 1.66
N TRP A 79 -8.35 -2.80 0.65
CA TRP A 79 -7.49 -1.85 -0.07
C TRP A 79 -7.41 -0.47 0.59
N GLY A 80 -7.94 -0.34 1.80
CA GLY A 80 -8.11 0.91 2.53
C GLY A 80 -9.59 1.28 2.70
N PHE A 81 -9.84 2.31 3.50
CA PHE A 81 -11.17 2.89 3.68
C PHE A 81 -11.32 4.08 2.73
N SER A 82 -12.35 4.05 1.89
CA SER A 82 -12.81 5.25 1.17
C SER A 82 -13.65 6.09 2.14
N PHE A 83 -13.27 7.35 2.34
CA PHE A 83 -13.99 8.34 3.15
C PHE A 83 -14.69 9.35 2.24
#